data_AF-A0A2G9UZC6-F1
#
_entry.id   AF-A0A2G9UZC6-F1
#
_cell.length_a   1.000
_cell.length_b   1.000
_cell.length_c   1.000
_cell.angle_alpha   90.00
_cell.angle_beta   90.00
_cell.angle_gamma   90.00
#
_symmetry.space_group_name_H-M   'P 1'
#
loop_
_entity.id
_entity.type
_entity.pdbx_description
1 polymer ?
#
loop_
_entity_poly.entity_id
_entity_poly.type
_entity_poly.pdbx_seq_one_letter_code
_entity_poly.pdbx_strand_id
1 'polypeptide(L)'
;MISRRTWKKTGSPALSQGITTVKTADGSPMSIQGCFEADFTIFDRHHHPVPGRGNCYVTEATDLLGLEWCIQMPDYRQLKDQYNCRQAAVALDNNHELA
;
A
#
# COMPACT_ATOMS: atom_id res chain seq x y z
N MET A 1 2.31 -7.02 0.39
CA MET A 1 2.26 -8.38 -0.17
C MET A 1 3.51 -9.14 0.26
N ILE A 2 3.40 -10.43 0.56
CA ILE A 2 4.55 -11.28 0.88
C ILE A 2 4.52 -12.56 0.04
N SER A 3 5.68 -13.10 -0.28
CA SER A 3 5.87 -14.38 -0.90
C SER A 3 5.39 -15.50 0.04
N ARG A 4 5.01 -16.63 -0.56
CA ARG A 4 4.63 -17.84 0.18
C ARG A 4 5.73 -18.31 1.12
N ARG A 5 7.00 -18.10 0.73
CA ARG A 5 8.16 -18.40 1.59
C ARG A 5 8.17 -17.53 2.84
N THR A 6 7.96 -16.22 2.69
CA THR A 6 7.92 -15.28 3.81
C THR A 6 6.70 -15.53 4.69
N TRP A 7 5.51 -15.75 4.12
CA TRP A 7 4.30 -16.13 4.85
C TRP A 7 4.47 -17.42 5.68
N LYS A 8 5.17 -18.43 5.15
CA LYS A 8 5.50 -19.65 5.91
C LYS A 8 6.37 -19.35 7.14
N LYS A 9 7.33 -18.42 7.00
CA LYS A 9 8.20 -17.99 8.11
C LYS A 9 7.43 -17.21 9.18
N THR A 10 6.33 -16.54 8.83
CA THR A 10 5.47 -15.82 9.79
C THR A 10 4.45 -16.74 10.48
N GLY A 11 4.63 -18.05 10.45
CA GLY A 11 3.73 -19.01 11.10
C GLY A 11 2.52 -19.43 10.26
N SER A 12 2.48 -19.07 8.98
CA SER A 12 1.39 -19.44 8.06
C SER A 12 -0.02 -19.07 8.55
N PRO A 13 -0.28 -17.80 8.93
CA PRO A 13 -1.61 -17.37 9.38
C PRO A 13 -2.69 -17.70 8.35
N ALA A 14 -3.87 -18.05 8.83
CA ALA A 14 -5.00 -18.45 7.98
C ALA A 14 -5.35 -17.34 6.98
N LEU A 15 -5.54 -17.74 5.72
CA LEU A 15 -5.88 -16.82 4.64
C LEU A 15 -7.40 -16.72 4.46
N SER A 16 -7.88 -15.49 4.34
CA SER A 16 -9.20 -15.16 3.81
C SER A 16 -9.12 -14.95 2.30
N GLN A 17 -10.22 -15.26 1.60
CA GLN A 17 -10.39 -15.21 0.14
C GLN A 17 -9.55 -16.23 -0.67
N GLY A 18 -10.18 -16.73 -1.74
CA GLY A 18 -9.60 -17.70 -2.66
C GLY A 18 -8.59 -17.11 -3.64
N ILE A 19 -7.90 -18.00 -4.35
CA ILE A 19 -6.84 -17.63 -5.31
C ILE A 19 -7.40 -16.67 -6.36
N THR A 20 -6.74 -15.53 -6.56
CA THR A 20 -7.08 -14.52 -7.56
C THR A 20 -5.85 -14.18 -8.39
N THR A 21 -6.04 -13.94 -9.69
CA THR A 21 -4.97 -13.48 -10.58
C THR A 21 -5.11 -11.98 -10.81
N VAL A 22 -4.06 -11.22 -10.53
CA VAL A 22 -3.96 -9.78 -10.82
C VAL A 22 -2.97 -9.53 -11.96
N LYS A 23 -2.99 -8.33 -12.53
CA LYS A 23 -1.98 -7.88 -13.50
C LYS A 23 -0.95 -7.01 -12.81
N THR A 24 0.32 -7.27 -13.08
CA THR A 24 1.45 -6.44 -12.66
C THR A 24 1.58 -5.19 -13.53
N ALA A 25 2.50 -4.30 -13.17
CA ALA A 25 2.78 -3.08 -13.93
C ALA A 25 3.25 -3.35 -15.37
N ASP A 26 3.97 -4.45 -15.61
CA ASP A 26 4.38 -4.88 -16.95
C ASP A 26 3.29 -5.68 -17.70
N GLY A 27 2.11 -5.82 -17.10
CA GLY A 27 0.97 -6.54 -17.67
C GLY A 27 1.01 -8.06 -17.50
N SER A 28 2.08 -8.62 -16.92
CA SER A 28 2.15 -10.05 -16.64
C SER A 28 1.15 -10.46 -15.53
N PRO A 29 0.64 -11.71 -15.57
CA PRO A 29 -0.27 -12.19 -14.54
C PRO A 29 0.51 -12.55 -13.25
N MET A 30 -0.03 -12.17 -12.11
CA MET A 30 0.47 -12.55 -10.78
C MET A 30 -0.65 -13.23 -9.97
N SER A 31 -0.36 -14.40 -9.42
CA SER A 31 -1.29 -15.11 -8.54
C SER A 31 -1.18 -14.66 -7.09
N ILE A 32 -2.33 -14.32 -6.50
CA ILE A 32 -2.53 -14.04 -5.09
C ILE A 32 -3.26 -15.25 -4.48
N GLN A 33 -2.67 -15.85 -3.45
CA GLN A 33 -3.20 -17.06 -2.81
C GLN A 33 -4.30 -16.78 -1.77
N GLY A 34 -4.37 -15.54 -1.30
CA GLY A 34 -5.31 -15.05 -0.29
C GLY A 34 -4.69 -13.89 0.48
N CYS A 35 -5.38 -13.40 1.50
CA CYS A 35 -4.87 -12.36 2.38
C CYS A 35 -5.16 -12.65 3.85
N PHE A 36 -4.48 -11.96 4.75
CA PHE A 36 -4.77 -11.99 6.18
C PHE A 36 -4.52 -10.59 6.75
N GLU A 37 -5.22 -10.25 7.83
CA GLU A 37 -4.97 -9.00 8.53
C GLU A 37 -3.68 -9.13 9.35
N ALA A 38 -2.80 -8.15 9.25
CA ALA A 38 -1.50 -8.14 9.91
C ALA A 38 -1.25 -6.80 10.59
N ASP A 39 -0.68 -6.87 11.79
CA ASP A 39 -0.02 -5.73 12.42
C ASP A 39 1.40 -5.63 11.88
N PHE A 40 1.88 -4.42 11.66
CA PHE A 40 3.22 -4.17 11.17
C PHE A 40 3.83 -2.93 11.83
N THR A 41 5.14 -2.80 11.69
CA THR A 41 5.89 -1.61 12.11
C THR A 41 6.70 -1.11 10.94
N ILE A 42 6.52 0.15 10.58
CA ILE A 42 7.37 0.84 9.61
C ILE A 42 8.24 1.82 10.39
N PHE A 43 9.52 1.89 10.06
CA PHE A 43 10.41 2.89 10.63
C PHE A 43 10.38 4.14 9.75
N ASP A 44 10.11 5.30 10.34
CA ASP A 44 10.17 6.57 9.62
C ASP A 44 11.62 6.96 9.27
N ARG A 45 11.80 8.10 8.60
CA ARG A 45 13.13 8.62 8.23
C ARG A 45 14.04 8.94 9.44
N HIS A 46 13.48 9.02 10.64
CA HIS A 46 14.18 9.25 11.90
C HIS A 46 14.34 7.96 12.72
N HIS A 47 14.04 6.80 12.13
CA HIS A 47 14.05 5.48 12.76
C HIS A 47 13.05 5.32 13.92
N HIS A 48 12.02 6.16 13.99
CA HIS A 48 10.95 5.95 14.94
C HIS A 48 9.98 4.87 14.43
N PRO A 49 9.56 3.93 15.29
CA PRO A 49 8.60 2.91 14.91
C PRO A 49 7.20 3.52 14.78
N VAL A 50 6.57 3.32 13.64
CA VAL A 50 5.18 3.67 13.36
C VAL A 50 4.38 2.37 13.24
N PRO A 51 3.47 2.08 14.19
CA PRO A 51 2.62 0.92 14.10
C PRO A 51 1.57 1.12 13.01
N GLY A 52 1.19 0.02 12.36
CA GLY A 52 0.11 0.02 11.38
C GLY A 52 -0.58 -1.34 11.33
N ARG A 53 -1.76 -1.35 10.73
CA ARG A 53 -2.58 -2.55 10.55
C ARG A 53 -3.16 -2.57 9.15
N GLY A 54 -3.20 -3.74 8.52
CA GLY A 54 -3.78 -3.85 7.19
C GLY A 54 -3.75 -5.26 6.63
N ASN A 55 -4.34 -5.41 5.45
CA ASN A 55 -4.35 -6.69 4.74
C ASN A 55 -2.98 -6.97 4.13
N CYS A 56 -2.45 -8.17 4.38
CA CYS A 56 -1.27 -8.70 3.76
C CYS A 56 -1.65 -9.79 2.76
N TYR A 57 -1.39 -9.54 1.48
CA TYR A 57 -1.65 -10.50 0.40
C TYR A 57 -0.47 -11.46 0.22
N VAL A 58 -0.76 -12.76 0.07
CA VAL A 58 0.26 -13.78 -0.17
C VAL A 58 0.37 -14.04 -1.68
N THR A 59 1.59 -13.95 -2.20
CA THR A 59 1.94 -14.26 -3.59
C THR A 59 2.86 -15.48 -3.63
N GLU A 60 3.17 -16.00 -4.82
CA GLU A 60 4.11 -17.13 -4.91
C GLU A 60 5.54 -16.73 -4.50
N ALA A 61 6.05 -15.61 -5.04
CA ALA A 61 7.49 -15.31 -5.00
C ALA A 61 7.87 -13.88 -4.61
N THR A 62 6.90 -12.97 -4.44
CA THR A 62 7.22 -11.53 -4.35
C THR A 62 6.88 -10.95 -2.99
N ASP A 63 7.89 -10.37 -2.34
CA ASP A 63 7.74 -9.52 -1.16
C ASP A 63 7.71 -8.06 -1.61
N LEU A 64 6.60 -7.35 -1.37
CA LEU A 64 6.41 -5.94 -1.72
C LEU A 64 5.64 -5.21 -0.63
N LEU A 65 6.07 -3.99 -0.30
CA LEU A 65 5.28 -3.09 0.55
C LEU A 65 4.21 -2.40 -0.30
N GLY A 66 2.95 -2.56 0.09
CA GLY A 66 1.82 -1.91 -0.59
C GLY A 66 1.67 -0.45 -0.18
N LEU A 67 1.11 0.38 -1.06
CA LEU A 67 0.87 1.80 -0.77
C LEU A 67 -0.12 1.98 0.39
N GLU A 68 -1.07 1.05 0.56
CA GLU A 68 -2.05 1.03 1.64
C GLU A 68 -1.41 0.92 3.04
N TRP A 69 -0.15 0.48 3.10
CA TRP A 69 0.65 0.46 4.33
C TRP A 69 1.41 1.79 4.45
N CYS A 70 1.94 2.30 3.34
CA CYS A 70 2.65 3.58 3.30
C CYS A 70 1.78 4.78 3.67
N ILE A 71 0.49 4.80 3.32
CA ILE A 71 -0.43 5.90 3.66
C ILE A 71 -0.64 6.10 5.17
N GLN A 72 -0.25 5.12 5.98
CA GLN A 72 -0.32 5.23 7.44
C GLN A 72 0.87 6.00 8.01
N MET A 73 1.95 6.19 7.23
CA MET A 73 3.11 6.97 7.64
C MET A 73 2.80 8.48 7.69
N PRO A 74 3.20 9.19 8.76
CA PRO A 74 3.03 10.64 8.87
C PRO A 74 3.64 11.41 7.69
N ASP A 75 4.84 11.04 7.27
CA ASP A 75 5.55 11.68 6.15
C ASP A 75 4.79 11.52 4.83
N TYR A 76 4.22 10.34 4.58
CA TYR A 76 3.39 10.13 3.39
C TYR A 76 2.10 10.94 3.44
N ARG A 77 1.45 11.04 4.61
CA ARG A 77 0.26 11.88 4.78
C ARG A 77 0.56 13.35 4.52
N GLN A 78 1.66 13.85 5.08
CA GLN A 78 2.12 15.22 4.85
C GLN A 78 2.38 15.48 3.36
N LEU A 79 3.08 14.57 2.67
CA LEU A 79 3.31 14.65 1.23
C LEU A 79 1.98 14.66 0.46
N LYS A 80 1.10 13.71 0.74
CA LYS A 80 -0.21 13.60 0.10
C LYS A 80 -1.00 14.90 0.27
N ASP A 81 -1.06 15.47 1.47
CA ASP A 81 -1.83 16.68 1.76
C ASP A 81 -1.19 17.92 1.09
N GLN A 82 0.15 18.01 1.06
CA GLN A 82 0.87 19.11 0.42
C GLN A 82 0.63 19.19 -1.11
N TYR A 83 0.54 18.05 -1.78
CA TYR A 83 0.47 17.98 -3.24
C TYR A 83 -0.95 17.76 -3.80
N ASN A 84 -1.85 17.08 -3.08
CA ASN A 84 -3.22 16.86 -3.57
C ASN A 84 -4.14 18.08 -3.37
N CYS A 85 -3.88 18.96 -2.41
CA CYS A 85 -4.74 20.14 -2.17
C CYS A 85 -4.44 21.32 -3.11
N ARG A 86 -3.32 21.32 -3.85
CA ARG A 86 -2.95 22.46 -4.70
C ARG A 86 -3.53 22.42 -6.12
N GLN A 87 -3.88 21.26 -6.66
CA GLN A 87 -4.43 21.20 -8.03
C GLN A 87 -5.91 21.60 -8.13
N ALA A 88 -6.70 21.41 -7.06
CA ALA A 88 -8.12 21.80 -7.07
C ALA A 88 -8.32 23.32 -6.95
N ALA A 89 -7.44 24.03 -6.25
CA ALA A 89 -7.54 25.49 -6.08
C ALA A 89 -7.10 26.26 -7.33
N VAL A 90 -6.02 25.84 -7.99
CA VAL A 90 -5.49 26.53 -9.19
C VAL A 90 -6.44 26.39 -10.39
N ALA A 91 -7.20 25.30 -10.49
CA ALA A 91 -8.21 25.12 -11.54
C ALA A 91 -9.48 26.00 -11.35
N LEU A 92 -9.74 26.48 -10.14
CA LEU A 92 -10.87 27.36 -9.84
C LEU A 92 -10.51 28.85 -10.03
N ASP A 93 -9.27 29.24 -9.74
CA ASP A 93 -8.82 30.63 -9.94
C ASP A 93 -8.69 31.01 -11.42
N ASN A 94 -8.24 30.09 -12.29
CA ASN A 94 -8.10 30.36 -13.73
C ASN A 94 -9.43 30.55 -14.48
N ASN A 95 -10.56 30.15 -13.89
CA ASN A 95 -11.89 30.32 -14.50
C ASN A 95 -12.57 31.65 -14.13
N HIS A 96 -12.00 32.43 -13.19
CA HIS A 96 -12.55 33.73 -12.81
C HIS A 96 -11.93 34.92 -13.55
N GLU A 97 -10.83 34.73 -14.29
CA GLU A 97 -10.18 35.82 -15.05
C GLU A 97 -10.61 35.91 -16.53
N LEU A 98 -11.57 35.09 -16.99
CA LEU A 98 -12.05 35.08 -18.38
C LEU A 98 -13.59 35.16 -18.54
N ALA A 99 -14.31 35.63 -17.52
CA ALA A 99 -15.76 35.87 -17.59
C ALA A 99 -16.10 37.37 -17.60
#